data_AF-A0A293MA65-F1
#
_entry.id   AF-A0A293MA65-F1
#
_cell.length_a   1.000
_cell.length_b   1.000
_cell.length_c   1.000
_cell.angle_alpha   90.00
_cell.angle_beta   90.00
_cell.angle_gamma   90.00
#
_symmetry.space_group_name_H-M   'P 1'
#
loop_
_entity.id
_entity.type
_entity.pdbx_description
1 polymer ?
#
loop_
_entity_poly.entity_id
_entity_poly.type
_entity_poly.pdbx_seq_one_letter_code
_entity_poly.pdbx_strand_id
1 'polypeptide(L)'
;MAQSAKLESALTTGNLSDFCQNKIAASTDANDRLMWSFLQANFEPSPRAKMLSLLGYDPQGVSAEDEKEPEVEDTSQDPSSAHPGATGADAHDKGVDAFETIAEQNKVEEYVPFRICTDESGTDSLLNRALLTGNVEAAVSLCIKDKRWTDALILARAGGQSLLQRTQKQYFQQAASDSAKLISAVVSSNWVDVVKKCDINCWKEALAAVLTYAKPEEFPVLCELLSSRLETERNSTLVPYAMLCYICAGNLEKLAKCWVRVQKKADSPSNLQELVEQVMILRAAVSQLGGQPCAIQTGTLSTLLGKYAAVLAAQGSLNSALIYKLKQCPYLPG
;
A
#
# COMPACT_ATOMS: atom_id res chain seq x y z
N MET A 1 -31.12 19.44 11.96
CA MET A 1 -30.50 20.70 12.44
C MET A 1 -29.22 20.47 13.26
N ALA A 2 -29.22 19.71 14.36
CA ALA A 2 -28.02 19.60 15.21
C ALA A 2 -26.82 18.87 14.56
N GLN A 3 -27.04 17.85 13.73
CA GLN A 3 -25.96 17.08 13.11
C GLN A 3 -25.30 17.83 11.94
N SER A 4 -26.10 18.44 11.06
CA SER A 4 -25.59 19.27 9.96
C SER A 4 -24.77 20.46 10.48
N ALA A 5 -25.24 21.13 11.54
CA ALA A 5 -24.48 22.23 12.16
C ALA A 5 -23.13 21.79 12.73
N LYS A 6 -23.03 20.58 13.28
CA LYS A 6 -21.74 20.01 13.76
C LYS A 6 -20.75 19.79 12.61
N LEU A 7 -21.23 19.28 11.47
CA LEU A 7 -20.40 19.10 10.28
C LEU A 7 -19.89 20.46 9.77
N GLU A 8 -20.77 21.44 9.59
CA GLU A 8 -20.38 22.78 9.11
C GLU A 8 -19.39 23.46 10.05
N SER A 9 -19.59 23.32 11.37
CA SER A 9 -18.65 23.81 12.37
C SER A 9 -17.28 23.14 12.22
N ALA A 10 -17.22 21.82 12.06
CA ALA A 10 -15.95 21.09 11.91
C ALA A 10 -15.22 21.46 10.61
N LEU A 11 -15.96 21.64 9.50
CA LEU A 11 -15.40 22.09 8.22
C LEU A 11 -14.82 23.49 8.31
N THR A 12 -15.46 24.39 9.07
CA THR A 12 -15.03 25.78 9.24
C THR A 12 -13.85 25.92 10.19
N THR A 13 -13.86 25.19 11.32
CA THR A 13 -12.79 25.28 12.33
C THR A 13 -11.59 24.39 12.01
N GLY A 14 -11.70 23.51 11.01
CA GLY A 14 -10.68 22.52 10.67
C GLY A 14 -10.60 21.36 11.66
N ASN A 15 -11.53 21.27 12.63
CA ASN A 15 -11.51 20.21 13.64
C ASN A 15 -12.12 18.89 13.13
N LEU A 16 -11.51 18.33 12.09
CA LEU A 16 -12.00 17.16 11.36
C LEU A 16 -11.59 15.84 12.01
N SER A 17 -10.43 15.81 12.65
CA SER A 17 -9.97 14.61 13.37
C SER A 17 -10.87 14.30 14.57
N ASP A 18 -11.21 15.31 15.39
CA ASP A 18 -12.15 15.11 16.52
C ASP A 18 -13.55 14.77 16.03
N PHE A 19 -13.97 15.33 14.88
CA PHE A 19 -15.25 14.95 14.27
C PHE A 19 -15.28 13.45 13.94
N CYS A 20 -14.22 12.91 13.32
CA CYS A 20 -14.10 11.49 13.05
C CYS A 20 -14.07 10.67 14.35
N GLN A 21 -13.30 11.10 15.35
CA GLN A 21 -13.22 10.42 16.65
C GLN A 21 -14.59 10.28 17.31
N ASN A 22 -15.39 11.34 17.29
CA ASN A 22 -16.76 11.33 17.82
C ASN A 22 -17.66 10.35 17.05
N LYS A 23 -17.49 10.23 15.73
CA LYS A 23 -18.22 9.25 14.91
C LYS A 23 -17.82 7.81 15.21
N ILE A 24 -16.53 7.55 15.41
CA ILE A 24 -16.01 6.24 15.80
C ILE A 24 -16.61 5.82 17.15
N ALA A 25 -16.58 6.72 18.15
CA ALA A 25 -17.10 6.45 19.49
C ALA A 25 -18.63 6.23 19.52
N ALA A 26 -19.38 6.95 18.68
CA ALA A 26 -20.83 6.85 18.60
C ALA A 26 -21.33 5.64 17.79
N SER A 27 -20.50 5.06 16.92
CA SER A 27 -20.90 3.92 16.10
C SER A 27 -20.84 2.61 16.87
N THR A 28 -21.80 1.72 16.62
CA THR A 28 -21.82 0.33 17.12
C THR A 28 -21.42 -0.68 16.05
N ASP A 29 -21.40 -0.28 14.77
CA ASP A 29 -21.05 -1.14 13.65
C ASP A 29 -19.54 -1.14 13.41
N ALA A 30 -18.96 -2.33 13.27
CA ALA A 30 -17.52 -2.48 13.12
C ALA A 30 -17.00 -1.93 11.78
N ASN A 31 -17.78 -2.04 10.70
CA ASN A 31 -17.37 -1.52 9.39
C ASN A 31 -17.45 0.01 9.38
N ASP A 32 -18.47 0.59 9.99
CA ASP A 32 -18.59 2.05 10.15
C ASP A 32 -17.45 2.61 11.00
N ARG A 33 -17.11 1.97 12.13
CA ARG A 33 -15.94 2.37 12.94
C ARG A 33 -14.68 2.33 12.11
N LEU A 34 -14.43 1.25 11.37
CA LEU A 34 -13.24 1.11 10.53
C LEU A 34 -13.21 2.18 9.44
N MET A 35 -14.33 2.45 8.79
CA MET A 35 -14.45 3.48 7.76
C MET A 35 -14.15 4.88 8.30
N TRP A 36 -14.67 5.23 9.47
CA TRP A 36 -14.37 6.50 10.13
C TRP A 36 -12.91 6.58 10.61
N SER A 37 -12.32 5.49 11.08
CA SER A 37 -10.89 5.43 11.41
C SER A 37 -10.01 5.65 10.17
N PHE A 38 -10.40 5.12 9.01
CA PHE A 38 -9.70 5.36 7.74
C PHE A 38 -9.82 6.81 7.29
N LEU A 39 -11.00 7.44 7.45
CA LEU A 39 -11.16 8.86 7.17
C LEU A 39 -10.27 9.71 8.10
N GLN A 40 -10.26 9.41 9.39
CA GLN A 40 -9.41 10.06 10.39
C GLN A 40 -7.92 9.93 10.06
N ALA A 41 -7.49 8.75 9.61
CA ALA A 41 -6.09 8.48 9.27
C ALA A 41 -5.53 9.42 8.20
N ASN A 42 -6.36 10.02 7.34
CA ASN A 42 -5.89 11.00 6.36
C ASN A 42 -5.35 12.30 6.98
N PHE A 43 -5.68 12.58 8.24
CA PHE A 43 -5.23 13.76 8.97
C PHE A 43 -3.98 13.50 9.83
N GLU A 44 -3.46 12.27 9.83
CA GLU A 44 -2.22 11.92 10.52
C GLU A 44 -0.99 12.31 9.71
N PRO A 45 0.19 12.50 10.33
CA PRO A 45 1.44 12.81 9.63
C PRO A 45 1.83 11.76 8.57
N SER A 46 1.49 10.49 8.82
CA SER A 46 1.76 9.37 7.92
C SER A 46 0.48 8.57 7.65
N PRO A 47 -0.41 9.06 6.75
CA PRO A 47 -1.73 8.46 6.55
C PRO A 47 -1.70 6.96 6.22
N ARG A 48 -0.80 6.55 5.33
CA ARG A 48 -0.69 5.15 4.92
C ARG A 48 -0.23 4.23 6.05
N ALA A 49 0.72 4.68 6.87
CA ALA A 49 1.20 3.92 8.02
C ALA A 49 0.07 3.75 9.06
N LYS A 50 -0.72 4.81 9.29
CA LYS A 50 -1.89 4.71 10.17
C LYS A 50 -2.94 3.75 9.60
N MET A 51 -3.27 3.84 8.30
CA MET A 51 -4.21 2.91 7.67
C MET A 51 -3.73 1.46 7.74
N LEU A 52 -2.42 1.23 7.59
CA LEU A 52 -1.81 -0.09 7.73
C LEU A 52 -2.00 -0.66 9.14
N SER A 53 -1.76 0.15 10.18
CA SER A 53 -2.00 -0.24 11.58
C SER A 53 -3.47 -0.58 11.86
N LEU A 54 -4.41 0.14 11.23
CA LEU A 54 -5.85 -0.13 11.35
C LEU A 54 -6.26 -1.46 10.70
N LEU A 55 -5.47 -1.97 9.74
CA LEU A 55 -5.66 -3.30 9.17
C LEU A 55 -5.03 -4.41 10.02
N GLY A 56 -4.27 -4.06 11.06
CA GLY A 56 -3.59 -5.00 11.94
C GLY A 56 -2.14 -5.30 11.55
N TYR A 57 -1.54 -4.50 10.66
CA TYR A 57 -0.15 -4.64 10.25
C TYR A 57 0.67 -3.48 10.83
N ASP A 58 1.67 -3.81 11.64
CA ASP A 58 2.65 -2.85 12.16
C ASP A 58 4.05 -3.26 11.66
N PRO A 59 4.78 -2.39 10.95
CA PRO A 59 6.16 -2.66 10.54
C PRO A 59 7.09 -3.09 11.68
N GLN A 60 6.81 -2.67 12.92
CA GLN A 60 7.64 -2.98 14.10
C GLN A 60 7.30 -4.32 14.77
N GLY A 61 6.21 -4.99 14.37
CA GLY A 61 5.78 -6.25 14.97
C GLY A 61 6.61 -7.47 14.54
N VAL A 62 7.24 -7.43 13.37
CA VAL A 62 7.97 -8.58 12.79
C VAL A 62 9.35 -8.78 13.43
N SER A 63 9.96 -7.74 13.99
CA SER A 63 11.27 -7.83 14.65
C SER A 63 11.23 -8.56 16.00
N ALA A 64 10.06 -8.81 16.58
CA ALA A 64 9.94 -9.38 17.92
C ALA A 64 9.87 -10.92 17.98
N GLU A 65 9.63 -11.61 16.85
CA GLU A 65 9.36 -13.05 16.85
C GLU A 65 10.56 -13.93 16.44
N ASP A 66 11.67 -13.34 15.95
CA ASP A 66 12.85 -14.08 15.46
C ASP A 66 14.19 -13.68 16.13
N GLU A 67 14.19 -13.00 17.29
CA GLU A 67 15.41 -12.83 18.10
C GLU A 67 15.76 -14.12 18.87
N LYS A 68 16.11 -15.16 18.13
CA LYS A 68 16.97 -16.27 18.59
C LYS A 68 18.05 -16.52 17.54
N GLU A 69 18.81 -15.49 17.22
CA GLU A 69 20.13 -15.69 16.63
C GLU A 69 21.11 -16.18 17.73
N PRO A 70 22.04 -17.10 17.44
CA PRO A 70 23.03 -17.55 18.41
C PRO A 70 23.99 -16.41 18.72
N GLU A 71 24.17 -16.12 20.02
CA GLU A 71 25.18 -15.19 20.52
C GLU A 71 26.57 -15.56 20.00
N VAL A 72 27.13 -14.69 19.16
CA VAL A 72 28.59 -14.53 19.04
C VAL A 72 28.94 -13.33 19.89
N GLU A 73 29.46 -13.59 21.10
CA GLU A 73 30.03 -12.57 21.97
C GLU A 73 31.22 -11.91 21.27
N ASP A 74 31.11 -10.61 20.95
CA ASP A 74 32.27 -9.74 20.83
C ASP A 74 32.11 -8.51 21.72
N THR A 75 32.71 -8.61 22.90
CA THR A 75 32.91 -7.52 23.85
C THR A 75 33.88 -6.50 23.29
N SER A 76 33.42 -5.31 22.90
CA SER A 76 34.09 -4.05 23.27
C SER A 76 33.30 -2.77 22.92
N GLN A 77 32.65 -2.22 23.95
CA GLN A 77 32.62 -0.80 24.36
C GLN A 77 32.37 0.30 23.29
N ASP A 78 31.14 0.83 23.32
CA ASP A 78 30.76 2.22 23.03
C ASP A 78 31.34 3.17 24.12
N PRO A 79 31.51 4.50 23.93
CA PRO A 79 30.33 5.37 23.79
C PRO A 79 30.53 6.65 22.94
N SER A 80 29.50 7.01 22.16
CA SER A 80 28.73 8.28 22.32
C SER A 80 28.27 8.93 21.02
N SER A 81 26.94 9.06 20.93
CA SER A 81 26.15 10.21 20.47
C SER A 81 26.44 10.88 19.11
N ALA A 82 25.48 10.77 18.19
CA ALA A 82 24.70 11.93 17.71
C ALA A 82 23.66 11.49 16.64
N HIS A 83 22.38 11.73 16.92
CA HIS A 83 21.39 12.02 15.88
C HIS A 83 21.78 13.33 15.17
N PRO A 84 21.55 13.48 13.86
CA PRO A 84 20.25 14.02 13.43
C PRO A 84 19.74 13.59 12.03
N GLY A 85 18.40 13.62 11.90
CA GLY A 85 17.73 14.34 10.81
C GLY A 85 17.69 13.71 9.42
N ALA A 86 16.54 13.18 9.05
CA ALA A 86 16.14 12.98 7.67
C ALA A 86 16.07 14.32 6.91
N THR A 87 16.86 14.46 5.85
CA THR A 87 16.54 15.30 4.69
C THR A 87 17.06 14.59 3.44
N GLY A 88 16.18 14.40 2.45
CA GLY A 88 16.57 13.90 1.14
C GLY A 88 17.18 15.01 0.30
N ALA A 89 18.29 14.72 -0.37
CA ALA A 89 18.61 15.14 -1.73
C ALA A 89 19.94 14.51 -2.16
N ASP A 90 19.93 13.92 -3.36
CA ASP A 90 21.07 13.63 -4.22
C ASP A 90 22.14 12.64 -3.73
N ALA A 91 21.76 11.36 -3.68
CA ALA A 91 22.73 10.28 -3.81
C ALA A 91 23.16 10.19 -5.28
N HIS A 92 24.21 10.92 -5.63
CA HIS A 92 25.00 10.63 -6.82
C HIS A 92 25.56 9.22 -6.68
N ASP A 93 24.98 8.31 -7.48
CA ASP A 93 25.37 6.92 -7.69
C ASP A 93 26.89 6.79 -7.86
N LYS A 94 27.58 6.44 -6.78
CA LYS A 94 28.85 5.73 -6.84
C LYS A 94 28.55 4.29 -6.46
N GLY A 95 28.19 3.50 -7.47
CA GLY A 95 28.12 2.05 -7.39
C GLY A 95 29.47 1.49 -6.98
N VAL A 96 29.67 1.30 -5.68
CA VAL A 96 30.65 0.35 -5.17
C VAL A 96 29.96 -1.01 -5.32
N ASP A 97 30.50 -1.88 -6.17
CA ASP A 97 29.88 -3.17 -6.44
C ASP A 97 29.80 -3.95 -5.12
N ALA A 98 28.59 -4.35 -4.70
CA ALA A 98 28.37 -4.99 -3.40
C ALA A 98 29.24 -6.24 -3.16
N PHE A 99 29.76 -6.84 -4.23
CA PHE A 99 30.73 -7.95 -4.18
C PHE A 99 32.14 -7.52 -3.78
N GLU A 100 32.55 -6.29 -4.10
CA GLU A 100 33.86 -5.75 -3.76
C GLU A 100 33.98 -5.55 -2.25
N THR A 101 32.92 -5.05 -1.62
CA THR A 101 32.85 -4.89 -0.15
C THR A 101 32.86 -6.24 0.60
N ILE A 102 32.23 -7.28 0.05
CA ILE A 102 32.25 -8.64 0.64
C ILE A 102 33.65 -9.25 0.53
N ALA A 103 34.33 -9.05 -0.61
CA ALA A 103 35.68 -9.54 -0.82
C ALA A 103 36.70 -8.90 0.15
N GLU A 104 36.49 -7.64 0.55
CA GLU A 104 37.37 -6.91 1.47
C GLU A 104 37.24 -7.36 2.95
N GLN A 105 36.11 -7.95 3.34
CA GLN A 105 35.83 -8.40 4.71
C GLN A 105 36.37 -9.81 5.03
N ASN A 106 36.76 -10.60 4.02
CA ASN A 106 37.34 -11.94 4.20
C ASN A 106 38.84 -11.89 4.58
N LYS A 107 39.15 -11.28 5.72
CA LYS A 107 40.50 -11.36 6.31
C LYS A 107 40.51 -12.38 7.44
N VAL A 108 41.09 -13.54 7.11
CA VAL A 108 41.42 -14.71 7.93
C VAL A 108 40.37 -15.84 7.90
N GLU A 109 40.27 -16.52 6.75
CA GLU A 109 39.75 -17.89 6.68
C GLU A 109 40.91 -18.90 6.59
N GLU A 110 40.73 -20.08 7.20
CA GLU A 110 41.64 -21.21 7.16
C GLU A 110 41.87 -21.65 5.69
N TYR A 111 43.13 -21.77 5.26
CA TYR A 111 43.45 -22.10 3.87
C TYR A 111 43.08 -23.57 3.57
N VAL A 112 41.90 -23.78 2.99
CA VAL A 112 41.47 -25.06 2.44
C VAL A 112 41.70 -25.05 0.92
N PRO A 113 42.67 -25.83 0.39
CA PRO A 113 42.88 -25.91 -1.06
C PRO A 113 41.64 -26.49 -1.74
N PHE A 114 41.13 -25.82 -2.77
CA PHE A 114 40.05 -26.35 -3.60
C PHE A 114 40.56 -26.72 -5.00
N ARG A 115 39.87 -27.65 -5.67
CA ARG A 115 40.23 -28.14 -7.00
C ARG A 115 39.21 -27.67 -8.04
N ILE A 116 39.69 -27.05 -9.11
CA ILE A 116 38.85 -26.70 -10.26
C ILE A 116 38.83 -27.89 -11.22
N CYS A 117 37.78 -28.71 -11.17
CA CYS A 117 37.60 -29.87 -12.03
C CYS A 117 36.93 -29.49 -13.36
N THR A 118 37.55 -29.83 -14.49
CA THR A 118 37.02 -29.59 -15.85
C THR A 118 36.97 -30.86 -16.70
N ASP A 119 37.27 -32.00 -16.09
CA ASP A 119 37.21 -33.35 -16.66
C ASP A 119 35.77 -33.80 -16.88
N GLU A 120 35.51 -34.55 -17.96
CA GLU A 120 34.15 -34.93 -18.39
C GLU A 120 33.37 -35.76 -17.35
N SER A 121 34.05 -36.35 -16.37
CA SER A 121 33.45 -37.08 -15.25
C SER A 121 32.93 -36.21 -14.11
N GLY A 122 33.30 -34.93 -14.04
CA GLY A 122 32.92 -34.03 -12.95
C GLY A 122 31.49 -33.50 -13.10
N THR A 123 30.72 -33.56 -12.01
CA THR A 123 29.35 -33.02 -11.94
C THR A 123 29.26 -31.53 -12.29
N ASP A 124 30.33 -30.76 -12.03
CA ASP A 124 30.45 -29.33 -12.32
C ASP A 124 31.38 -28.99 -13.49
N SER A 125 31.85 -29.98 -14.26
CA SER A 125 32.86 -29.79 -15.30
C SER A 125 32.47 -28.75 -16.35
N LEU A 126 31.22 -28.80 -16.83
CA LEU A 126 30.67 -27.83 -17.78
C LEU A 126 30.48 -26.44 -17.15
N LEU A 127 30.05 -26.39 -15.89
CA LEU A 127 29.89 -25.13 -15.15
C LEU A 127 31.25 -24.44 -14.97
N ASN A 128 32.25 -25.18 -14.49
CA ASN A 128 33.62 -24.67 -14.30
C ASN A 128 34.22 -24.19 -15.63
N ARG A 129 33.98 -24.89 -16.75
CA ARG A 129 34.40 -24.43 -18.08
C ARG A 129 33.71 -23.14 -18.50
N ALA A 130 32.41 -23.01 -18.24
CA ALA A 130 31.68 -21.78 -18.55
C ALA A 130 32.20 -20.58 -17.73
N LEU A 131 32.49 -20.80 -16.44
CA LEU A 131 33.06 -19.79 -15.54
C LEU A 131 34.47 -19.37 -15.98
N LEU A 132 35.36 -20.32 -16.28
CA LEU A 132 36.73 -20.05 -16.71
C LEU A 132 36.82 -19.34 -18.06
N THR A 133 35.79 -19.46 -18.90
CA THR A 133 35.71 -18.78 -20.20
C THR A 133 34.98 -17.44 -20.14
N GLY A 134 34.54 -17.01 -18.96
CA GLY A 134 33.78 -15.78 -18.77
C GLY A 134 32.35 -15.81 -19.33
N ASN A 135 31.85 -16.97 -19.73
CA ASN A 135 30.50 -17.13 -20.27
C ASN A 135 29.47 -17.29 -19.14
N VAL A 136 29.18 -16.16 -18.48
CA VAL A 136 28.25 -16.11 -17.32
C VAL A 136 26.83 -16.56 -17.71
N GLU A 137 26.35 -16.25 -18.91
CA GLU A 137 25.02 -16.68 -19.36
C GLU A 137 24.88 -18.20 -19.46
N ALA A 138 25.90 -18.88 -19.99
CA ALA A 138 25.93 -20.34 -20.05
C ALA A 138 26.03 -20.95 -18.65
N ALA A 139 26.84 -20.37 -17.76
CA ALA A 139 26.97 -20.80 -16.37
C ALA A 139 25.62 -20.71 -15.62
N VAL A 140 24.92 -19.58 -15.73
CA VAL A 140 23.57 -19.37 -15.16
C VAL A 140 22.58 -20.40 -15.72
N SER A 141 22.61 -20.64 -17.04
CA SER A 141 21.71 -21.62 -17.67
C SER A 141 21.95 -23.05 -17.18
N LEU A 142 23.20 -23.42 -16.88
CA LEU A 142 23.55 -24.72 -16.29
C LEU A 142 23.04 -24.82 -14.85
N CYS A 143 23.28 -23.80 -14.01
CA CYS A 143 22.77 -23.75 -12.64
C CYS A 143 21.24 -23.89 -12.57
N ILE A 144 20.51 -23.24 -13.49
CA ILE A 144 19.04 -23.34 -13.57
C ILE A 144 18.60 -24.76 -13.92
N LYS A 145 19.26 -25.42 -14.88
CA LYS A 145 18.97 -26.82 -15.25
C LYS A 145 19.17 -27.77 -14.07
N ASP A 146 20.21 -27.53 -13.28
CA ASP A 146 20.54 -28.31 -12.09
C ASP A 146 19.69 -27.93 -10.86
N LYS A 147 18.75 -26.98 -10.99
CA LYS A 147 17.94 -26.41 -9.91
C LYS A 147 18.74 -25.72 -8.79
N ARG A 148 19.98 -25.32 -9.07
CA ARG A 148 20.86 -24.52 -8.20
C ARG A 148 20.53 -23.03 -8.36
N TRP A 149 19.36 -22.64 -7.86
CA TRP A 149 18.84 -21.28 -8.04
C TRP A 149 19.65 -20.21 -7.34
N THR A 150 20.24 -20.51 -6.18
CA THR A 150 21.12 -19.59 -5.44
C THR A 150 22.33 -19.22 -6.29
N ASP A 151 23.06 -20.23 -6.78
CA ASP A 151 24.23 -20.04 -7.65
C ASP A 151 23.85 -19.28 -8.92
N ALA A 152 22.71 -19.63 -9.54
CA ALA A 152 22.20 -18.95 -10.72
C ALA A 152 21.94 -17.46 -10.48
N LEU A 153 21.35 -17.09 -9.33
CA LEU A 153 21.06 -15.70 -8.99
C LEU A 153 22.33 -14.90 -8.66
N ILE A 154 23.28 -15.50 -7.94
CA ILE A 154 24.59 -14.89 -7.63
C ILE A 154 25.35 -14.61 -8.93
N LEU A 155 25.46 -15.61 -9.82
CA LEU A 155 26.13 -15.46 -11.11
C LEU A 155 25.40 -14.45 -12.02
N ALA A 156 24.07 -14.46 -12.03
CA ALA A 156 23.30 -13.54 -12.87
C ALA A 156 23.50 -12.07 -12.47
N ARG A 157 23.77 -11.79 -11.19
CA ARG A 157 24.13 -10.44 -10.73
C ARG A 157 25.47 -9.98 -11.33
N ALA A 158 26.48 -10.86 -11.37
CA ALA A 158 27.76 -10.59 -12.02
C ALA A 158 27.63 -10.43 -13.55
N GLY A 159 26.66 -11.10 -14.18
CA GLY A 159 26.38 -10.98 -15.61
C GLY A 159 25.52 -9.77 -16.02
N GLY A 160 25.19 -8.88 -15.07
CA GLY A 160 24.46 -7.64 -15.33
C GLY A 160 22.94 -7.72 -15.17
N GLN A 161 22.30 -6.55 -15.15
CA GLN A 161 20.89 -6.41 -14.76
C GLN A 161 19.90 -7.17 -15.66
N SER A 162 20.17 -7.25 -16.97
CA SER A 162 19.28 -7.94 -17.91
C SER A 162 19.27 -9.46 -17.69
N LEU A 163 20.43 -10.05 -17.39
CA LEU A 163 20.55 -11.48 -17.06
C LEU A 163 19.89 -11.78 -15.72
N LEU A 164 20.14 -10.94 -14.70
CA LEU A 164 19.50 -11.06 -13.38
C LEU A 164 17.96 -11.07 -13.47
N GLN A 165 17.38 -10.11 -14.20
CA GLN A 165 15.92 -10.05 -14.39
C GLN A 165 15.36 -11.30 -15.08
N ARG A 166 16.06 -11.83 -16.10
CA ARG A 166 15.64 -13.05 -16.80
C ARG A 166 15.69 -14.27 -15.87
N THR A 167 16.74 -14.40 -15.07
CA THR A 167 16.90 -15.49 -14.10
C THR A 167 15.87 -15.43 -12.99
N GLN A 168 15.65 -14.25 -12.39
CA GLN A 168 14.60 -14.04 -11.39
C GLN A 168 13.22 -14.40 -11.92
N LYS A 169 12.90 -14.00 -13.15
CA LYS A 169 11.64 -14.35 -13.80
C LYS A 169 11.46 -15.87 -13.92
N GLN A 170 12.49 -16.60 -14.32
CA GLN A 170 12.42 -18.06 -14.41
C GLN A 170 12.26 -18.71 -13.02
N TYR A 171 12.95 -18.19 -12.01
CA TYR A 171 12.79 -18.63 -10.62
C TYR A 171 11.33 -18.48 -10.16
N PHE A 172 10.73 -17.30 -10.30
CA PHE A 172 9.35 -17.05 -9.86
C PHE A 172 8.29 -17.78 -10.68
N GLN A 173 8.59 -18.18 -11.93
CA GLN A 173 7.71 -19.06 -12.71
C GLN A 173 7.69 -20.50 -12.18
N GLN A 174 8.82 -20.95 -11.61
CA GLN A 174 8.95 -22.30 -11.05
C GLN A 174 8.54 -22.36 -9.57
N ALA A 175 8.68 -21.26 -8.84
CA ALA A 175 8.33 -21.16 -7.43
C ALA A 175 6.81 -21.19 -7.24
N ALA A 176 6.32 -22.18 -6.48
CA ALA A 176 4.89 -22.43 -6.32
C ALA A 176 4.26 -21.68 -5.12
N SER A 177 5.06 -21.20 -4.17
CA SER A 177 4.54 -20.65 -2.92
C SER A 177 3.89 -19.28 -3.09
N ASP A 178 2.88 -18.97 -2.28
CA ASP A 178 2.24 -17.65 -2.29
C ASP A 178 3.20 -16.54 -1.84
N SER A 179 4.10 -16.84 -0.90
CA SER A 179 5.19 -15.94 -0.54
C SER A 179 6.11 -15.65 -1.72
N ALA A 180 6.41 -16.63 -2.59
CA ALA A 180 7.21 -16.36 -3.80
C ALA A 180 6.49 -15.43 -4.78
N LYS A 181 5.16 -15.50 -4.89
CA LYS A 181 4.37 -14.55 -5.69
C LYS A 181 4.45 -13.14 -5.10
N LEU A 182 4.38 -13.01 -3.77
CA LEU A 182 4.52 -11.72 -3.09
C LEU A 182 5.94 -11.15 -3.25
N ILE A 183 6.98 -11.96 -3.05
CA ILE A 183 8.38 -11.57 -3.29
C ILE A 183 8.56 -11.14 -4.75
N SER A 184 8.00 -11.88 -5.71
CA SER A 184 8.03 -11.49 -7.13
C SER A 184 7.39 -10.12 -7.35
N ALA A 185 6.29 -9.81 -6.66
CA ALA A 185 5.63 -8.51 -6.76
C ALA A 185 6.46 -7.38 -6.16
N VAL A 186 7.12 -7.61 -5.01
CA VAL A 186 8.05 -6.67 -4.39
C VAL A 186 9.21 -6.36 -5.34
N VAL A 187 9.87 -7.41 -5.88
CA VAL A 187 11.02 -7.26 -6.77
C VAL A 187 10.67 -6.58 -8.09
N SER A 188 9.50 -6.91 -8.67
CA SER A 188 9.05 -6.34 -9.94
C SER A 188 8.23 -5.05 -9.81
N SER A 189 7.92 -4.62 -8.58
CA SER A 189 6.96 -3.54 -8.27
C SER A 189 5.60 -3.73 -8.95
N ASN A 190 5.19 -4.96 -9.25
CA ASN A 190 3.96 -5.26 -9.98
C ASN A 190 2.80 -5.57 -9.03
N TRP A 191 2.29 -4.53 -8.39
CA TRP A 191 1.15 -4.63 -7.46
C TRP A 191 -0.19 -4.82 -8.17
N VAL A 192 -0.28 -4.49 -9.46
CA VAL A 192 -1.47 -4.70 -10.28
C VAL A 192 -1.81 -6.18 -10.35
N ASP A 193 -0.82 -7.05 -10.57
CA ASP A 193 -1.04 -8.49 -10.63
C ASP A 193 -1.49 -9.08 -9.29
N VAL A 194 -0.91 -8.62 -8.19
CA VAL A 194 -1.32 -9.02 -6.83
C VAL A 194 -2.79 -8.67 -6.61
N VAL A 195 -3.15 -7.40 -6.84
CA VAL A 195 -4.52 -6.92 -6.66
C VAL A 195 -5.49 -7.60 -7.62
N LYS A 196 -5.08 -8.07 -8.80
CA LYS A 196 -5.98 -8.81 -9.73
C LYS A 196 -6.16 -10.27 -9.37
N LYS A 197 -5.10 -10.94 -8.90
CA LYS A 197 -5.02 -12.40 -8.83
C LYS A 197 -5.10 -12.97 -7.42
N CYS A 198 -4.90 -12.15 -6.39
CA CYS A 198 -5.01 -12.64 -5.02
C CYS A 198 -6.43 -13.17 -4.74
N ASP A 199 -6.53 -14.14 -3.83
CA ASP A 199 -7.82 -14.55 -3.29
C ASP A 199 -8.56 -13.33 -2.73
N ILE A 200 -9.87 -13.24 -2.96
CA ILE A 200 -10.66 -12.09 -2.54
C ILE A 200 -10.79 -11.99 -1.01
N ASN A 201 -10.62 -13.11 -0.29
CA ASN A 201 -10.58 -13.12 1.16
C ASN A 201 -9.30 -12.45 1.70
N CYS A 202 -8.24 -12.40 0.90
CA CYS A 202 -6.97 -11.73 1.23
C CYS A 202 -6.96 -10.24 0.86
N TRP A 203 -8.12 -9.58 0.83
CA TRP A 203 -8.21 -8.17 0.44
C TRP A 203 -7.49 -7.24 1.42
N LYS A 204 -7.40 -7.61 2.70
CA LYS A 204 -6.68 -6.82 3.73
C LYS A 204 -5.19 -6.83 3.46
N GLU A 205 -4.63 -7.99 3.16
CA GLU A 205 -3.24 -8.22 2.79
C GLU A 205 -2.91 -7.49 1.48
N ALA A 206 -3.80 -7.55 0.49
CA ALA A 206 -3.63 -6.82 -0.76
C ALA A 206 -3.62 -5.31 -0.55
N LEU A 207 -4.54 -4.78 0.26
CA LEU A 207 -4.57 -3.36 0.61
C LEU A 207 -3.35 -2.94 1.42
N ALA A 208 -2.91 -3.77 2.37
CA ALA A 208 -1.69 -3.56 3.15
C ALA A 208 -0.46 -3.47 2.25
N ALA A 209 -0.32 -4.38 1.28
CA ALA A 209 0.77 -4.33 0.31
C ALA A 209 0.73 -3.04 -0.54
N VAL A 210 -0.45 -2.61 -0.98
CA VAL A 210 -0.64 -1.35 -1.72
C VAL A 210 -0.28 -0.13 -0.86
N LEU A 211 -0.68 -0.10 0.41
CA LEU A 211 -0.33 0.97 1.35
C LEU A 211 1.19 1.07 1.57
N THR A 212 1.87 -0.07 1.63
CA THR A 212 3.32 -0.14 1.91
C THR A 212 4.16 0.20 0.68
N TYR A 213 3.84 -0.36 -0.49
CA TYR A 213 4.77 -0.38 -1.62
C TYR A 213 4.33 0.43 -2.84
N ALA A 214 3.05 0.79 -2.97
CA ALA A 214 2.59 1.51 -4.16
C ALA A 214 3.14 2.94 -4.18
N LYS A 215 3.54 3.40 -5.37
CA LYS A 215 3.93 4.81 -5.55
C LYS A 215 2.72 5.75 -5.38
N PRO A 216 2.93 7.04 -5.06
CA PRO A 216 1.83 8.01 -4.92
C PRO A 216 0.87 8.04 -6.09
N GLU A 217 1.37 7.90 -7.32
CA GLU A 217 0.61 8.00 -8.57
C GLU A 217 -0.22 6.73 -8.86
N GLU A 218 0.32 5.56 -8.47
CA GLU A 218 -0.31 4.26 -8.70
C GLU A 218 -1.30 3.88 -7.59
N PHE A 219 -1.12 4.44 -6.39
CA PHE A 219 -1.89 4.08 -5.21
C PHE A 219 -3.41 4.24 -5.39
N PRO A 220 -3.95 5.38 -5.88
CA PRO A 220 -5.39 5.50 -6.11
C PRO A 220 -5.91 4.46 -7.12
N VAL A 221 -5.15 4.21 -8.19
CA VAL A 221 -5.53 3.26 -9.26
C VAL A 221 -5.60 1.82 -8.73
N LEU A 222 -4.63 1.42 -7.91
CA LEU A 222 -4.60 0.10 -7.29
C LEU A 222 -5.72 -0.08 -6.26
N CYS A 223 -6.00 0.95 -5.47
CA CYS A 223 -7.14 0.97 -4.56
C CYS A 223 -8.47 0.83 -5.33
N GLU A 224 -8.69 1.57 -6.41
CA GLU A 224 -9.90 1.43 -7.24
C GLU A 224 -10.05 0.04 -7.85
N LEU A 225 -8.94 -0.56 -8.30
CA LEU A 225 -8.93 -1.89 -8.87
C LEU A 225 -9.35 -2.94 -7.82
N LEU A 226 -8.83 -2.83 -6.59
CA LEU A 226 -9.23 -3.69 -5.48
C LEU A 226 -10.71 -3.46 -5.11
N SER A 227 -11.15 -2.20 -5.04
CA SER A 227 -12.55 -1.84 -4.78
C SER A 227 -13.48 -2.45 -5.82
N SER A 228 -13.14 -2.35 -7.10
CA SER A 228 -13.97 -2.89 -8.18
C SER A 228 -14.08 -4.40 -8.09
N ARG A 229 -13.01 -5.11 -7.70
CA ARG A 229 -13.08 -6.56 -7.48
C ARG A 229 -14.01 -6.92 -6.32
N LEU A 230 -13.86 -6.23 -5.19
CA LEU A 230 -14.72 -6.41 -4.01
C LEU A 230 -16.20 -6.12 -4.34
N GLU A 231 -16.46 -5.13 -5.20
CA GLU A 231 -17.81 -4.77 -5.65
C GLU A 231 -18.45 -5.82 -6.58
N THR A 232 -17.64 -6.46 -7.43
CA THR A 232 -18.11 -7.46 -8.42
C THR A 232 -18.36 -8.84 -7.83
N GLU A 233 -17.85 -9.11 -6.63
CA GLU A 233 -18.06 -10.39 -5.98
C GLU A 233 -19.54 -10.58 -5.64
N ARG A 234 -20.04 -11.81 -5.74
CA ARG A 234 -21.49 -12.09 -5.55
C ARG A 234 -21.97 -11.78 -4.13
N ASN A 235 -21.03 -11.66 -3.20
CA ASN A 235 -21.30 -11.45 -1.79
C ASN A 235 -21.44 -9.96 -1.44
N SER A 236 -22.64 -9.55 -1.03
CA SER A 236 -22.92 -8.17 -0.61
C SER A 236 -22.19 -7.76 0.69
N THR A 237 -21.64 -8.72 1.46
CA THR A 237 -20.88 -8.40 2.68
C THR A 237 -19.52 -7.77 2.42
N LEU A 238 -19.01 -7.84 1.18
CA LEU A 238 -17.71 -7.25 0.81
C LEU A 238 -17.83 -5.78 0.34
N VAL A 239 -19.04 -5.31 0.06
CA VAL A 239 -19.29 -3.94 -0.42
C VAL A 239 -18.82 -2.86 0.58
N PRO A 240 -18.97 -3.00 1.91
CA PRO A 240 -18.39 -2.06 2.88
C PRO A 240 -16.86 -1.95 2.77
N TYR A 241 -16.16 -3.04 2.46
CA TYR A 241 -14.69 -3.01 2.25
C TYR A 241 -14.32 -2.39 0.91
N ALA A 242 -15.16 -2.55 -0.13
CA ALA A 242 -15.01 -1.80 -1.38
C ALA A 242 -15.14 -0.29 -1.14
N MET A 243 -16.08 0.14 -0.29
CA MET A 243 -16.23 1.55 0.10
C MET A 243 -14.97 2.07 0.78
N LEU A 244 -14.40 1.32 1.73
CA LEU A 244 -13.14 1.66 2.38
C LEU A 244 -11.99 1.82 1.37
N CYS A 245 -11.87 0.91 0.40
CA CYS A 245 -10.85 1.03 -0.66
C CYS A 245 -11.12 2.23 -1.60
N TYR A 246 -12.39 2.58 -1.87
CA TYR A 246 -12.73 3.81 -2.61
C TYR A 246 -12.41 5.09 -1.82
N ILE A 247 -12.45 5.06 -0.49
CA ILE A 247 -11.97 6.16 0.36
C ILE A 247 -10.46 6.32 0.19
N CYS A 248 -9.69 5.23 0.24
CA CYS A 248 -8.24 5.27 -0.05
C CYS A 248 -7.94 5.79 -1.46
N ALA A 249 -8.78 5.48 -2.44
CA ALA A 249 -8.66 5.99 -3.80
C ALA A 249 -9.13 7.45 -3.99
N GLY A 250 -9.91 8.00 -3.05
CA GLY A 250 -10.57 9.29 -3.21
C GLY A 250 -11.74 9.31 -4.22
N ASN A 251 -12.26 8.14 -4.62
CA ASN A 251 -13.32 8.05 -5.63
C ASN A 251 -14.72 8.20 -5.02
N LEU A 252 -15.19 9.44 -4.95
CA LEU A 252 -16.46 9.81 -4.29
C LEU A 252 -17.70 9.25 -5.02
N GLU A 253 -17.68 9.16 -6.35
CA GLU A 253 -18.83 8.70 -7.13
C GLU A 253 -19.06 7.21 -6.95
N LYS A 254 -17.99 6.41 -6.94
CA LYS A 254 -18.06 4.98 -6.68
C LYS A 254 -18.39 4.68 -5.21
N LEU A 255 -17.82 5.45 -4.28
CA LEU A 255 -18.21 5.40 -2.87
C LEU A 255 -19.73 5.59 -2.69
N ALA A 256 -20.30 6.62 -3.31
CA ALA A 256 -21.74 6.88 -3.25
C ALA A 256 -22.59 5.75 -3.88
N LYS A 257 -22.13 5.14 -4.97
CA LYS A 257 -22.82 3.98 -5.58
C LYS A 257 -22.83 2.77 -4.65
N CYS A 258 -21.70 2.43 -4.05
CA CYS A 258 -21.62 1.34 -3.08
C CYS A 258 -22.46 1.63 -1.84
N TRP A 259 -22.44 2.87 -1.35
CA TRP A 259 -23.23 3.29 -0.19
C TRP A 259 -24.74 3.06 -0.41
N VAL A 260 -25.28 3.42 -1.57
CA VAL A 260 -26.70 3.17 -1.90
C VAL A 260 -27.03 1.67 -1.89
N ARG A 261 -26.10 0.79 -2.28
CA ARG A 261 -26.30 -0.66 -2.28
C ARG A 261 -26.34 -1.24 -0.87
N VAL A 262 -25.52 -0.70 0.04
CA VAL A 262 -25.47 -1.14 1.45
C VAL A 262 -26.66 -0.59 2.24
N GLN A 263 -27.12 0.62 1.92
CA GLN A 263 -28.12 1.30 2.72
C GLN A 263 -29.56 0.88 2.39
N LYS A 264 -30.24 0.25 3.35
CA LYS A 264 -31.65 -0.18 3.23
C LYS A 264 -32.64 0.96 2.96
N LYS A 265 -32.35 2.19 3.43
CA LYS A 265 -33.17 3.41 3.25
C LYS A 265 -32.27 4.58 2.84
N ALA A 266 -31.72 4.54 1.65
CA ALA A 266 -30.81 5.59 1.15
C ALA A 266 -31.41 7.01 1.18
N ASP A 267 -32.74 7.15 1.11
CA ASP A 267 -33.43 8.43 1.09
C ASP A 267 -33.76 9.01 2.49
N SER A 268 -33.44 8.31 3.58
CA SER A 268 -33.73 8.86 4.91
C SER A 268 -32.77 10.02 5.25
N PRO A 269 -33.25 11.09 5.92
CA PRO A 269 -32.41 12.24 6.29
C PRO A 269 -31.14 11.88 7.07
N SER A 270 -31.21 10.89 7.97
CA SER A 270 -30.08 10.41 8.77
C SER A 270 -28.99 9.75 7.92
N ASN A 271 -29.40 8.93 6.95
CA ASN A 271 -28.48 8.17 6.13
C ASN A 271 -27.81 9.10 5.12
N LEU A 272 -28.58 10.01 4.50
CA LEU A 272 -28.03 11.05 3.65
C LEU A 272 -27.00 11.92 4.41
N GLN A 273 -27.28 12.26 5.66
CA GLN A 273 -26.33 12.98 6.51
C GLN A 273 -25.01 12.21 6.66
N GLU A 274 -25.05 10.91 6.96
CA GLU A 274 -23.85 10.08 7.13
C GLU A 274 -22.98 10.04 5.87
N LEU A 275 -23.60 9.82 4.70
CA LEU A 275 -22.88 9.86 3.42
C LEU A 275 -22.23 11.23 3.18
N VAL A 276 -22.99 12.30 3.41
CA VAL A 276 -22.49 13.67 3.20
C VAL A 276 -21.31 13.97 4.11
N GLU A 277 -21.39 13.58 5.37
CA GLU A 277 -20.26 13.75 6.30
C GLU A 277 -19.02 13.01 5.78
N GLN A 278 -19.12 11.74 5.39
CA GLN A 278 -18.00 10.98 4.84
C GLN A 278 -17.39 11.64 3.60
N VAL A 279 -18.25 12.05 2.66
CA VAL A 279 -17.83 12.73 1.42
C VAL A 279 -17.12 14.05 1.73
N MET A 280 -17.66 14.85 2.64
CA MET A 280 -17.10 16.16 2.97
C MET A 280 -15.79 16.04 3.75
N ILE A 281 -15.68 15.10 4.69
CA ILE A 281 -14.44 14.80 5.40
C ILE A 281 -13.36 14.31 4.42
N LEU A 282 -13.68 13.41 3.49
CA LEU A 282 -12.72 12.94 2.49
C LEU A 282 -12.25 14.05 1.56
N ARG A 283 -13.16 14.92 1.10
CA ARG A 283 -12.79 16.11 0.30
C ARG A 283 -11.88 17.06 1.08
N ALA A 284 -12.15 17.25 2.36
CA ALA A 284 -11.33 18.06 3.24
C ALA A 284 -9.92 17.48 3.41
N ALA A 285 -9.83 16.17 3.64
CA ALA A 285 -8.55 15.45 3.74
C ALA A 285 -7.69 15.61 2.48
N VAL A 286 -8.28 15.44 1.30
CA VAL A 286 -7.57 15.66 0.02
C VAL A 286 -7.05 17.10 -0.10
N SER A 287 -7.82 18.07 0.36
CA SER A 287 -7.42 19.49 0.34
C SER A 287 -6.24 19.79 1.27
N GLN A 288 -6.25 19.23 2.49
CA GLN A 288 -5.17 19.43 3.46
C GLN A 288 -3.85 18.80 3.02
N LEU A 289 -3.91 17.70 2.27
CA LEU A 289 -2.73 17.05 1.68
C LEU A 289 -2.18 17.78 0.44
N GLY A 290 -2.66 19.00 0.15
CA GLY A 290 -2.22 19.82 -0.98
C GLY A 290 -2.82 19.43 -2.34
N GLY A 291 -3.75 18.48 -2.36
CA GLY A 291 -4.48 18.08 -3.55
C GLY A 291 -5.71 18.96 -3.79
N GLN A 292 -6.19 19.02 -5.03
CA GLN A 292 -7.52 19.58 -5.31
C GLN A 292 -8.58 18.46 -5.28
N PRO A 293 -9.66 18.60 -4.47
CA PRO A 293 -10.76 17.65 -4.51
C PRO A 293 -11.38 17.61 -5.90
N CYS A 294 -11.58 16.41 -6.44
CA CYS A 294 -12.24 16.24 -7.73
C CYS A 294 -13.61 16.96 -7.76
N ALA A 295 -13.89 17.65 -8.87
CA ALA A 295 -15.19 18.28 -9.08
C ALA A 295 -16.29 17.23 -9.06
N ILE A 296 -17.42 17.55 -8.41
CA ILE A 296 -18.56 16.63 -8.33
C ILE A 296 -19.25 16.61 -9.70
N GLN A 297 -19.03 15.53 -10.44
CA GLN A 297 -19.65 15.31 -11.74
C GLN A 297 -21.13 14.93 -11.58
N THR A 298 -21.88 15.00 -12.68
CA THR A 298 -23.27 14.53 -12.70
C THR A 298 -23.30 13.01 -12.58
N GLY A 299 -23.97 12.50 -11.55
CA GLY A 299 -23.97 11.10 -11.18
C GLY A 299 -24.78 10.82 -9.92
N THR A 300 -24.55 9.65 -9.32
CA THR A 300 -25.23 9.19 -8.10
C THR A 300 -24.97 10.15 -6.95
N LEU A 301 -23.71 10.55 -6.74
CA LEU A 301 -23.36 11.45 -5.64
C LEU A 301 -24.07 12.80 -5.77
N SER A 302 -24.05 13.41 -6.96
CA SER A 302 -24.72 14.70 -7.19
C SER A 302 -26.23 14.65 -6.93
N THR A 303 -26.86 13.50 -7.22
CA THR A 303 -28.29 13.28 -6.98
C THR A 303 -28.58 13.21 -5.48
N LEU A 304 -27.75 12.48 -4.72
CA LEU A 304 -27.88 12.35 -3.27
C LEU A 304 -27.63 13.69 -2.55
N LEU A 305 -26.64 14.46 -3.00
CA LEU A 305 -26.39 15.82 -2.49
C LEU A 305 -27.57 16.76 -2.76
N GLY A 306 -28.21 16.66 -3.94
CA GLY A 306 -29.42 17.41 -4.24
C GLY A 306 -30.59 17.06 -3.31
N LYS A 307 -30.78 15.77 -3.01
CA LYS A 307 -31.78 15.30 -2.03
C LYS A 307 -31.49 15.82 -0.63
N TYR A 308 -30.23 15.74 -0.20
CA TYR A 308 -29.80 16.26 1.10
C TYR A 308 -29.98 17.78 1.21
N ALA A 309 -29.67 18.54 0.15
CA ALA A 309 -29.95 19.97 0.09
C ALA A 309 -31.44 20.28 0.26
N ALA A 310 -32.33 19.50 -0.35
CA ALA A 310 -33.78 19.65 -0.15
C ALA A 310 -34.20 19.36 1.30
N VAL A 311 -33.61 18.36 1.95
CA VAL A 311 -33.82 18.06 3.38
C VAL A 311 -33.36 19.24 4.26
N LEU A 312 -32.20 19.83 3.99
CA LEU A 312 -31.70 21.00 4.73
C LEU A 312 -32.61 22.23 4.55
N ALA A 313 -33.09 22.47 3.33
CA ALA A 313 -34.02 23.56 3.05
C ALA A 313 -35.34 23.39 3.81
N ALA A 314 -35.89 22.16 3.84
CA ALA A 314 -37.10 21.84 4.60
C ALA A 314 -36.92 22.01 6.13
N GLN A 315 -35.69 21.92 6.63
CA GLN A 315 -35.35 22.17 8.03
C GLN A 315 -35.02 23.65 8.34
N GLY A 316 -35.13 24.56 7.36
CA GLY A 316 -34.83 25.98 7.53
C GLY A 316 -33.36 26.37 7.36
N SER A 317 -32.47 25.43 7.02
CA SER A 317 -31.04 25.67 6.80
C SER A 317 -30.74 26.02 5.34
N LEU A 318 -31.30 27.14 4.86
CA LEU A 318 -31.22 27.58 3.45
C LEU A 318 -29.78 27.81 2.96
N ASN A 319 -28.91 28.39 3.79
CA ASN A 319 -27.52 28.68 3.42
C ASN A 319 -26.74 27.38 3.14
N SER A 320 -26.81 26.41 4.05
CA SER A 320 -26.19 25.09 3.84
C SER A 320 -26.80 24.38 2.63
N ALA A 321 -28.12 24.45 2.44
CA ALA A 321 -28.78 23.86 1.28
C ALA A 321 -28.24 24.41 -0.06
N LEU A 322 -27.94 25.72 -0.13
CA LEU A 322 -27.36 26.35 -1.33
C LEU A 322 -25.95 25.83 -1.64
N ILE A 323 -25.11 25.65 -0.62
CA ILE A 323 -23.75 25.09 -0.76
C ILE A 323 -23.82 23.72 -1.44
N TYR A 324 -24.61 22.79 -0.90
CA TYR A 324 -24.70 21.44 -1.46
C TYR A 324 -25.39 21.39 -2.83
N LYS A 325 -26.32 22.31 -3.12
CA LYS A 325 -27.06 22.37 -4.40
C LYS A 325 -26.22 22.92 -5.54
N LEU A 326 -25.37 23.92 -5.29
CA LEU A 326 -24.62 24.60 -6.35
C LEU A 326 -23.44 23.78 -6.89
N LYS A 327 -23.18 22.56 -6.37
CA LYS A 327 -21.95 21.76 -6.59
C LYS A 327 -20.65 22.52 -6.25
N GLN A 328 -20.79 23.76 -5.82
CA GLN A 328 -19.81 24.53 -5.10
C GLN A 328 -19.86 23.96 -3.69
N CYS A 329 -19.10 22.91 -3.44
CA CYS A 329 -18.56 22.68 -2.11
C CYS A 329 -17.22 23.45 -2.06
N PRO A 330 -17.22 24.79 -1.92
CA PRO A 330 -15.99 25.51 -1.71
C PRO A 330 -15.52 25.11 -0.31
N TYR A 331 -14.29 24.64 -0.20
CA TYR A 331 -13.50 25.14 0.91
C TYR A 331 -13.37 26.64 0.66
N LEU A 332 -13.86 27.46 1.58
CA LEU A 332 -13.42 28.83 1.73
C LEU A 332 -12.16 28.77 2.61
N PRO A 333 -10.95 28.73 2.05
CA PRO A 333 -9.82 29.34 2.75
C PRO A 333 -10.00 30.86 2.62
N GLY A 334 -10.14 31.53 3.76
CA GLY A 334 -9.67 32.90 3.90
C GLY A 334 -8.15 32.88 3.95
#